data_AF-A0A2S6GFP9-F1
#
_entry.id   AF-A0A2S6GFP9-F1
#
_cell.length_a   1.000
_cell.length_b   1.000
_cell.length_c   1.000
_cell.angle_alpha   90.00
_cell.angle_beta   90.00
_cell.angle_gamma   90.00
#
_symmetry.space_group_name_H-M   'P 1'
#
loop_
_entity.id
_entity.type
_entity.pdbx_description
1 polymer ?
#
loop_
_entity_poly.entity_id
_entity_poly.type
_entity_poly.pdbx_seq_one_letter_code
_entity_poly.pdbx_strand_id
1 'polypeptide(L)'
;MATYKTFYQVGGTNGQWTPDAKLDIAISSRSEVLGASAPATGTTVTWSGPRGSATVTFFDNGATFQGTAQFPNEGPIGYRGERV
;
A
#
# COMPACT_ATOMS: atom_id res chain seq x y z
N MET A 1 10.39 0.28 -9.80
CA MET A 1 9.08 -0.35 -9.54
C MET A 1 9.27 -1.29 -8.37
N ALA A 2 8.40 -1.26 -7.38
CA ALA A 2 8.42 -2.16 -6.23
C ALA A 2 7.12 -2.96 -6.17
N THR A 3 7.25 -4.26 -5.95
CA THR A 3 6.12 -5.20 -5.85
C THR A 3 5.92 -5.60 -4.41
N TYR A 4 4.66 -5.59 -3.95
CA TYR A 4 4.28 -5.94 -2.59
C TYR A 4 3.28 -7.10 -2.60
N LYS A 5 3.50 -8.09 -1.73
CA LYS A 5 2.43 -8.97 -1.27
C LYS A 5 1.57 -8.17 -0.31
N THR A 6 0.26 -8.19 -0.52
CA THR A 6 -0.67 -7.34 0.21
C THR A 6 -1.65 -8.17 1.00
N PHE A 7 -2.21 -7.53 2.02
CA PHE A 7 -3.21 -8.12 2.89
C PHE A 7 -4.24 -7.05 3.24
N TYR A 8 -5.48 -7.48 3.43
CA TYR A 8 -6.55 -6.61 3.90
C TYR A 8 -7.16 -7.13 5.20
N GLN A 9 -7.78 -6.23 5.96
CA GLN A 9 -8.46 -6.52 7.22
C GLN A 9 -9.84 -5.86 7.22
N VAL A 10 -10.89 -6.64 7.47
CA VAL A 10 -12.27 -6.17 7.64
C VAL A 10 -12.70 -6.29 9.11
N GLY A 11 -13.57 -5.40 9.60
CA GLY A 11 -14.07 -5.45 10.98
C GLY A 11 -13.18 -4.76 12.02
N GLY A 12 -12.29 -3.85 11.59
CA GLY A 12 -11.40 -3.10 12.48
C GLY A 12 -10.22 -3.93 13.01
N THR A 13 -9.62 -3.49 14.12
CA THR A 13 -8.37 -4.06 14.66
C THR A 13 -8.44 -5.53 15.06
N ASN A 14 -9.64 -6.06 15.30
CA ASN A 14 -9.86 -7.48 15.65
C ASN A 14 -10.09 -8.38 14.42
N GLY A 15 -10.17 -7.81 13.21
CA GLY A 15 -10.31 -8.56 11.98
C GLY A 15 -9.10 -9.45 11.69
N GLN A 16 -9.28 -10.53 10.95
CA GLN A 16 -8.14 -11.32 10.47
C GLN A 16 -7.55 -10.69 9.21
N TRP A 17 -6.21 -10.67 9.10
CA TRP A 17 -5.53 -10.27 7.88
C TRP A 17 -5.63 -11.37 6.83
N THR A 18 -6.22 -11.03 5.70
CA THR A 18 -6.44 -11.97 4.59
C THR A 18 -5.51 -11.59 3.43
N PRO A 19 -4.84 -12.56 2.76
CA PRO A 19 -4.03 -12.28 1.58
C PRO A 19 -4.83 -11.61 0.45
N ASP A 20 -4.16 -10.73 -0.30
CA ASP A 20 -4.75 -9.97 -1.41
C ASP A 20 -3.89 -10.07 -2.69
N ALA A 21 -4.37 -9.47 -3.78
CA ALA A 21 -3.66 -9.31 -5.03
C ALA A 21 -2.44 -8.40 -4.87
N LYS A 22 -1.30 -8.80 -5.47
CA LYS A 22 -0.06 -8.02 -5.43
C LYS A 22 -0.27 -6.57 -5.87
N LEU A 23 0.44 -5.67 -5.22
CA LEU A 23 0.48 -4.25 -5.56
C LEU A 23 1.83 -3.90 -6.17
N ASP A 24 1.82 -3.41 -7.40
CA ASP A 24 2.98 -2.85 -8.07
C ASP A 24 2.94 -1.32 -7.99
N ILE A 25 3.97 -0.74 -7.38
CA ILE A 25 4.09 0.71 -7.22
C ILE A 25 5.29 1.20 -8.03
N ALA A 26 5.03 2.17 -8.90
CA ALA A 26 6.06 2.91 -9.62
C ALA A 26 5.93 4.40 -9.29
N ILE A 27 6.87 4.92 -8.50
CA ILE A 27 6.98 6.36 -8.23
C ILE A 27 8.15 6.88 -9.04
N SER A 28 7.89 7.88 -9.89
CA SER A 28 8.93 8.53 -10.71
C SER A 28 8.89 10.03 -10.43
N SER A 29 10.03 10.62 -10.07
CA SER A 29 10.16 12.06 -9.89
C SER A 29 11.22 12.62 -10.86
N ARG A 30 11.19 13.94 -11.10
CA ARG A 30 12.06 14.61 -12.07
C ARG A 30 13.57 14.51 -11.75
N SER A 31 13.94 14.34 -10.48
CA SER A 31 15.34 14.36 -10.03
C SER A 31 15.78 13.08 -9.32
N GLU A 32 14.85 12.16 -9.03
CA GLU A 32 15.18 10.89 -8.41
C GLU A 32 14.18 9.84 -8.88
N VAL A 33 14.70 8.83 -9.56
CA VAL A 33 13.96 7.61 -9.85
C VAL A 33 13.85 6.85 -8.53
N LEU A 34 12.69 6.90 -7.86
CA LEU A 34 12.30 5.91 -6.82
C LEU A 34 12.07 4.52 -7.48
N GLY A 35 12.93 4.17 -8.43
CA GLY A 35 12.91 2.97 -9.24
C GLY A 35 14.03 1.99 -8.89
N ALA A 36 14.82 2.26 -7.84
CA ALA A 36 15.76 1.29 -7.27
C ALA A 36 15.65 1.22 -5.73
N SER A 37 15.49 2.35 -5.05
CA SER A 37 15.21 2.43 -3.62
C SER A 37 13.70 2.37 -3.36
N ALA A 38 13.27 1.53 -2.42
CA ALA A 38 11.89 1.59 -1.93
C ALA A 38 11.62 2.95 -1.26
N PRO A 39 10.35 3.36 -1.11
CA PRO A 39 10.03 4.62 -0.44
C PRO A 39 10.69 4.68 0.94
N ALA A 40 11.25 5.84 1.29
CA ALA A 40 11.83 6.02 2.62
C ALA A 40 10.78 5.81 3.71
N THR A 41 11.20 5.36 4.89
CA THR A 41 10.32 5.28 6.07
C THR A 41 9.62 6.62 6.32
N GLY A 42 8.31 6.58 6.55
CA GLY A 42 7.47 7.77 6.74
C GLY A 42 6.94 8.36 5.43
N THR A 43 7.33 7.85 4.27
CA THR A 43 6.69 8.23 3.00
C THR A 43 5.22 7.81 3.01
N THR A 44 4.32 8.73 2.66
CA THR A 44 2.90 8.43 2.49
C THR A 44 2.53 8.53 1.01
N VAL A 45 1.85 7.51 0.50
CA VAL A 45 1.28 7.49 -0.85
C VAL A 45 -0.23 7.40 -0.74
N THR A 46 -0.92 8.30 -1.43
CA THR A 46 -2.38 8.30 -1.56
C THR A 46 -2.74 8.20 -3.03
N TRP A 47 -3.68 7.31 -3.36
CA TRP A 47 -4.29 7.23 -4.69
C TRP A 47 -5.81 7.17 -4.59
N SER A 48 -6.47 7.62 -5.66
CA SER A 48 -7.92 7.54 -5.82
C SER A 48 -8.25 7.30 -7.29
N GLY A 49 -9.15 6.38 -7.56
CA GLY A 49 -9.62 6.08 -8.90
C GLY A 49 -10.90 5.25 -8.92
N PRO A 50 -11.44 4.97 -10.12
CA PRO A 50 -12.71 4.25 -10.28
C PRO A 50 -12.71 2.83 -9.69
N ARG A 51 -11.52 2.26 -9.50
CA ARG A 51 -11.31 0.90 -8.97
C ARG A 51 -10.94 0.90 -7.50
N GLY A 52 -10.98 2.04 -6.82
CA GLY A 52 -10.69 2.17 -5.40
C GLY A 52 -9.70 3.29 -5.08
N SER A 53 -9.58 3.55 -3.79
CA SER A 53 -8.65 4.53 -3.22
C SER A 53 -7.91 3.91 -2.03
N ALA A 54 -6.74 4.45 -1.73
CA ALA A 54 -6.04 4.08 -0.51
C ALA A 54 -5.05 5.16 -0.09
N THR A 55 -4.68 5.13 1.19
CA THR A 55 -3.58 5.88 1.76
C THR A 55 -2.71 4.91 2.54
N VAL A 56 -1.43 4.82 2.19
CA VAL A 56 -0.46 3.92 2.83
C VAL A 56 0.80 4.68 3.23
N THR A 57 1.34 4.32 4.40
CA THR A 57 2.61 4.83 4.92
C THR A 57 3.64 3.71 4.90
N PHE A 58 4.84 4.00 4.40
CA PHE A 58 5.94 3.05 4.29
C PHE A 58 6.80 3.05 5.56
N PHE A 59 7.28 1.86 5.91
CA PHE A 59 8.16 1.60 7.04
C PHE A 59 9.33 0.71 6.61
N ASP A 60 10.32 0.54 7.48
CA ASP A 60 11.46 -0.35 7.25
C ASP A 60 12.18 -0.08 5.91
N ASN A 61 12.41 1.20 5.59
CA ASN A 61 12.95 1.67 4.31
C ASN A 61 12.13 1.18 3.11
N GLY A 62 10.81 1.13 3.28
CA GLY A 62 9.83 0.73 2.30
C GLY A 62 9.77 -0.78 2.03
N ALA A 63 10.31 -1.60 2.95
CA ALA A 63 10.09 -3.04 2.95
C ALA A 63 8.64 -3.39 3.35
N THR A 64 8.00 -2.55 4.17
CA THR A 64 6.60 -2.74 4.59
C THR A 64 5.81 -1.45 4.41
N PHE A 65 4.49 -1.57 4.30
CA PHE A 65 3.58 -0.43 4.42
C PHE A 65 2.31 -0.82 5.18
N GLN A 66 1.65 0.18 5.77
CA GLN A 66 0.34 0.03 6.41
C GLN A 66 -0.55 1.24 6.11
N GLY A 67 -1.86 1.05 6.12
CA GLY A 67 -2.81 2.11 5.86
C GLY A 67 -4.24 1.60 5.70
N THR A 68 -5.02 2.32 4.91
CA THR A 68 -6.41 1.99 4.61
C THR A 68 -6.66 2.01 3.11
N ALA A 69 -7.55 1.14 2.66
CA ALA A 69 -8.05 1.12 1.29
C ALA A 69 -9.58 1.12 1.30
N GLN A 70 -10.18 1.51 0.19
CA GLN A 70 -11.61 1.40 -0.06
C GLN A 70 -11.82 1.05 -1.53
N PHE A 71 -12.40 -0.12 -1.78
CA PHE A 71 -12.71 -0.61 -3.11
C PHE A 71 -14.21 -0.45 -3.43
N PRO A 72 -14.62 -0.47 -4.71
CA PRO A 72 -16.03 -0.32 -5.08
C PRO A 72 -16.92 -1.35 -4.39
N ASN A 73 -18.04 -0.89 -3.82
CA ASN A 73 -18.99 -1.71 -3.05
C ASN A 73 -18.47 -2.26 -1.72
N GLU A 74 -17.34 -1.77 -1.22
CA GLU A 74 -16.76 -2.13 0.08
C GLU A 74 -16.69 -0.91 1.00
N GLY A 75 -16.73 -1.15 2.31
CA GLY A 75 -16.38 -0.14 3.31
C GLY A 75 -14.85 0.03 3.41
N PRO A 76 -14.36 1.00 4.22
CA PRO A 76 -12.94 1.13 4.48
C PRO A 76 -12.38 -0.15 5.12
N ILE A 77 -11.27 -0.65 4.56
CA ILE A 77 -10.54 -1.82 5.05
C ILE A 77 -9.15 -1.41 5.51
N GLY A 78 -8.61 -2.15 6.49
CA GLY A 78 -7.19 -2.08 6.81
C GLY A 78 -6.38 -2.66 5.66
N TYR A 79 -5.26 -2.03 5.31
CA TYR A 79 -4.43 -2.45 4.19
C TYR A 79 -2.96 -2.44 4.57
N ARG A 80 -2.23 -3.51 4.22
CA ARG A 80 -0.79 -3.60 4.46
C ARG A 80 -0.11 -4.37 3.34
N GLY A 81 1.21 -4.20 3.24
CA GLY A 81 2.00 -4.99 2.32
C GLY A 81 3.45 -5.16 2.73
N GLU A 82 4.04 -6.21 2.19
CA GLU A 82 5.43 -6.63 2.39
C GLU A 82 6.10 -6.79 1.01
N ARG A 83 7.27 -6.17 0.84
CA ARG A 83 7.99 -6.16 -0.43
C ARG A 83 8.45 -7.58 -0.80
N VAL A 84 8.41 -7.89 -2.10
CA VAL A 84 8.89 -9.15 -2.70
C VAL A 84 10.27 -8.96 -3.33
#